data_AF-A0A960E009-F1
#
_entry.id   AF-A0A960E009-F1
#
_cell.length_a   1.000
_cell.length_b   1.000
_cell.length_c   1.000
_cell.angle_alpha   90.00
_cell.angle_beta   90.00
_cell.angle_gamma   90.00
#
_symmetry.space_group_name_H-M   'P 1'
#
loop_
_entity.id
_entity.type
_entity.pdbx_description
1 polymer ?
#
loop_
_entity_poly.entity_id
_entity_poly.type
_entity_poly.pdbx_seq_one_letter_code
_entity_poly.pdbx_strand_id
1 'polypeptide(L)'
;RIHHAMRTIGMAQQALDMMCERALSRQTREGLLAEKQFVQGYIADSYAQLAQFRLFVLHTAWSIDEHNDYRKVRKDIAAVKVLMPGVLHDIAQRALQVHGALGASNEMPFSRMMLAAAVLGLADGPTEVHKVTVARQVLRDHRPSDDLWPTRHRPKLLAAAREKYAEALEHEVGNW
;
A
#
# COMPACT_ATOMS: atom_id res chain seq x y z
N ARG A 1 -4.17 12.09 13.59
CA ARG A 1 -3.59 11.28 12.48
C ARG A 1 -3.23 9.84 12.87
N ILE A 2 -2.20 9.55 13.67
CA ILE A 2 -1.78 8.14 13.95
C ILE A 2 -2.87 7.33 14.68
N HIS A 3 -3.59 7.92 15.63
CA HIS A 3 -4.72 7.25 16.31
C HIS A 3 -5.89 6.92 15.37
N HIS A 4 -6.11 7.70 14.31
CA HIS A 4 -7.09 7.35 13.30
C HIS A 4 -6.65 6.11 12.52
N ALA A 5 -5.37 6.04 12.14
CA ALA A 5 -4.82 4.88 11.46
C ALA A 5 -4.91 3.60 12.30
N MET A 6 -4.64 3.69 13.60
CA MET A 6 -4.81 2.57 14.54
C MET A 6 -6.25 2.06 14.59
N ARG A 7 -7.24 2.97 14.67
CA ARG A 7 -8.66 2.58 14.63
C ARG A 7 -9.08 2.00 13.28
N THR A 8 -8.54 2.52 12.18
CA THR A 8 -8.78 2.00 10.84
C THR A 8 -8.31 0.55 10.70
N ILE A 9 -7.21 0.14 11.33
CA ILE A 9 -6.78 -1.27 11.36
C ILE A 9 -7.89 -2.14 11.96
N GLY A 10 -8.52 -1.71 13.06
CA GLY A 10 -9.63 -2.44 13.67
C GLY A 10 -10.84 -2.56 12.76
N MET A 11 -11.25 -1.47 12.11
CA MET A 11 -12.36 -1.46 11.16
C MET A 11 -12.10 -2.36 9.93
N ALA A 12 -10.88 -2.30 9.39
CA ALA A 12 -10.48 -3.11 8.24
C ALA A 12 -10.38 -4.60 8.60
N GLN A 13 -9.87 -4.93 9.81
CA GLN A 13 -9.87 -6.31 10.31
C GLN A 13 -11.30 -6.84 10.43
N GLN A 14 -12.21 -6.07 11.01
CA GLN A 14 -13.62 -6.46 11.13
C GLN A 14 -14.26 -6.73 9.75
N ALA A 15 -13.96 -5.90 8.75
CA ALA A 15 -14.45 -6.12 7.38
C ALA A 15 -13.88 -7.41 6.76
N LEU A 16 -12.59 -7.69 6.96
CA LEU A 16 -11.94 -8.92 6.50
C LEU A 16 -12.53 -10.16 7.19
N ASP A 17 -12.74 -10.11 8.50
CA ASP A 17 -13.32 -11.22 9.26
C ASP A 17 -14.71 -11.58 8.74
N MET A 18 -15.60 -10.58 8.61
CA MET A 18 -16.94 -10.78 8.03
C MET A 18 -16.86 -11.31 6.58
N MET A 19 -15.91 -10.84 5.78
CA MET A 19 -15.70 -11.34 4.41
C MET A 19 -15.36 -12.83 4.40
N CYS A 20 -14.46 -13.28 5.28
CA CYS A 20 -14.09 -14.68 5.43
C CYS A 20 -15.26 -15.53 5.96
N GLU A 21 -15.96 -15.07 6.99
CA GLU A 21 -17.17 -15.72 7.52
C GLU A 21 -18.23 -15.93 6.44
N ARG A 22 -18.47 -14.91 5.61
CA ARG A 22 -19.40 -14.99 4.48
C ARG A 22 -18.93 -15.97 3.41
N ALA A 23 -17.65 -15.92 3.06
CA ALA A 23 -17.08 -16.82 2.06
C ALA A 23 -17.21 -18.30 2.45
N LEU A 24 -17.07 -18.60 3.75
CA LEU A 24 -17.15 -19.95 4.31
C LEU A 24 -18.58 -20.42 4.59
N SER A 25 -19.53 -19.51 4.79
CA SER A 25 -20.93 -19.85 5.10
C SER A 25 -21.86 -19.90 3.88
N ARG A 26 -21.52 -19.21 2.79
CA ARG A 26 -22.41 -19.12 1.62
C ARG A 26 -22.09 -20.15 0.56
N GLN A 27 -23.07 -21.01 0.28
CA GLN A 27 -23.03 -21.94 -0.85
C GLN A 27 -23.68 -21.33 -2.11
N THR A 28 -23.10 -21.65 -3.26
CA THR A 28 -23.60 -21.35 -4.60
C THR A 28 -23.94 -22.67 -5.30
N ARG A 29 -24.44 -22.59 -6.54
CA ARG A 29 -24.69 -23.79 -7.37
C ARG A 29 -23.42 -24.65 -7.55
N GLU A 30 -22.26 -24.02 -7.55
CA GLU A 30 -20.98 -24.63 -7.87
C GLU A 30 -20.05 -24.75 -6.66
N GLY A 31 -20.60 -24.83 -5.44
CA GLY A 31 -19.81 -24.95 -4.21
C GLY A 31 -19.76 -23.67 -3.36
N LEU A 32 -18.84 -23.63 -2.41
CA LEU A 32 -18.71 -22.50 -1.46
C LEU A 32 -18.13 -21.27 -2.16
N LEU A 33 -18.47 -20.07 -1.66
CA LEU A 33 -17.83 -18.84 -2.14
C LEU A 33 -16.31 -18.86 -1.92
N ALA A 34 -15.84 -19.45 -0.83
CA ALA A 34 -14.41 -19.61 -0.53
C ALA A 34 -13.64 -20.41 -1.60
N GLU A 35 -14.30 -21.21 -2.43
CA GLU A 35 -13.68 -22.00 -3.50
C GLU A 35 -13.53 -21.21 -4.80
N LYS A 36 -14.12 -20.01 -4.89
CA LYS A 36 -14.09 -19.17 -6.09
C LYS A 36 -12.82 -18.33 -6.11
N GLN A 37 -12.02 -18.47 -7.17
CA GLN A 37 -10.71 -17.83 -7.29
C GLN A 37 -10.75 -16.29 -7.12
N PHE A 38 -11.79 -15.62 -7.60
CA PHE A 38 -11.94 -14.18 -7.37
C PHE A 38 -12.18 -13.82 -5.89
N VAL A 39 -12.93 -14.64 -5.15
CA VAL A 39 -13.14 -14.44 -3.71
C VAL A 39 -11.84 -14.70 -2.94
N GLN A 40 -11.09 -15.74 -3.32
CA GLN A 40 -9.75 -16.00 -2.77
C GLN A 40 -8.80 -14.84 -3.03
N GLY A 41 -8.84 -14.25 -4.23
CA GLY A 41 -8.08 -13.05 -4.58
C GLY A 41 -8.44 -11.86 -3.67
N TYR A 42 -9.73 -11.58 -3.47
CA TYR A 42 -10.16 -10.52 -2.56
C TYR A 42 -9.66 -10.70 -1.12
N ILE A 43 -9.70 -11.93 -0.61
CA ILE A 43 -9.19 -12.26 0.73
C ILE A 43 -7.67 -12.08 0.79
N ALA A 44 -6.93 -12.60 -0.20
CA ALA A 44 -5.47 -12.50 -0.27
C ALA A 44 -5.00 -11.04 -0.33
N ASP A 45 -5.60 -10.24 -1.21
CA ASP A 45 -5.29 -8.82 -1.34
C ASP A 45 -5.63 -8.06 -0.05
N SER A 46 -6.71 -8.44 0.64
CA SER A 46 -7.18 -7.73 1.85
C SER A 46 -6.24 -8.02 3.02
N TYR A 47 -5.84 -9.29 3.15
CA TYR A 47 -4.85 -9.72 4.12
C TYR A 47 -3.52 -9.00 3.91
N ALA A 48 -2.99 -9.00 2.69
CA ALA A 48 -1.72 -8.36 2.37
C ALA A 48 -1.76 -6.86 2.63
N GLN A 49 -2.79 -6.17 2.15
CA GLN A 49 -2.97 -4.73 2.35
C GLN A 49 -3.09 -4.36 3.82
N LEU A 50 -3.87 -5.12 4.60
CA LEU A 50 -4.04 -4.89 6.04
C LEU A 50 -2.74 -5.14 6.81
N ALA A 51 -2.03 -6.23 6.50
CA ALA A 51 -0.77 -6.56 7.14
C ALA A 51 0.30 -5.48 6.90
N GLN A 52 0.45 -5.03 5.65
CA GLN A 52 1.37 -3.95 5.28
C GLN A 52 1.03 -2.65 6.02
N PHE A 53 -0.26 -2.26 6.02
CA PHE A 53 -0.69 -1.06 6.71
C PHE A 53 -0.48 -1.13 8.21
N ARG A 54 -0.80 -2.27 8.84
CA ARG A 54 -0.58 -2.50 10.28
C ARG A 54 0.89 -2.38 10.65
N LEU A 55 1.79 -3.01 9.90
CA LEU A 55 3.22 -2.92 10.14
C LEU A 55 3.73 -1.49 9.98
N PHE A 56 3.26 -0.75 8.97
CA PHE A 56 3.67 0.63 8.78
C PHE A 56 3.18 1.57 9.89
N VAL A 57 1.96 1.35 10.40
CA VAL A 57 1.45 2.09 11.57
C VAL A 57 2.27 1.77 12.82
N LEU A 58 2.60 0.50 13.07
CA LEU A 58 3.42 0.08 14.21
C LEU A 58 4.84 0.65 14.13
N HIS A 59 5.49 0.57 12.96
CA HIS A 59 6.79 1.19 12.73
C HIS A 59 6.73 2.70 12.99
N THR A 60 5.70 3.38 12.47
CA THR A 60 5.53 4.82 12.69
C THR A 60 5.33 5.16 14.17
N ALA A 61 4.56 4.36 14.91
CA ALA A 61 4.35 4.53 16.34
C ALA A 61 5.65 4.35 17.12
N TRP A 62 6.37 3.26 16.85
CA TRP A 62 7.68 3.01 17.44
C TRP A 62 8.68 4.13 17.16
N SER A 63 8.75 4.66 15.93
CA SER A 63 9.64 5.77 15.61
C SER A 63 9.27 7.07 16.33
N ILE A 64 7.97 7.29 16.63
CA ILE A 64 7.53 8.44 17.44
C ILE A 64 8.11 8.29 18.86
N ASP A 65 7.99 7.10 19.44
CA ASP A 65 8.47 6.80 20.80
C ASP A 65 10.00 6.93 20.89
N GLU A 66 10.72 6.39 19.89
CA GLU A 66 12.19 6.38 19.85
C GLU A 66 12.80 7.78 19.73
N HIS A 67 12.23 8.64 18.88
CA HIS A 67 12.85 9.92 18.56
C HIS A 67 12.40 11.08 19.44
N ASN A 68 11.19 11.00 20.00
CA ASN A 68 10.54 12.10 20.74
C ASN A 68 10.60 13.48 20.02
N ASP A 69 10.74 13.46 18.68
CA ASP A 69 10.78 14.64 17.81
C ASP A 69 9.92 14.40 16.57
N TYR A 70 8.75 15.03 16.56
CA TYR A 70 7.77 14.93 15.49
C TYR A 70 8.30 15.36 14.12
N ARG A 71 9.36 16.17 14.04
CA ARG A 71 9.93 16.59 12.75
C ARG A 71 10.61 15.44 12.03
N LYS A 72 11.26 14.53 12.77
CA LYS A 72 11.96 13.36 12.22
C LYS A 72 10.98 12.31 11.67
N VAL A 73 9.83 12.17 12.30
CA VAL A 73 8.79 11.17 11.95
C VAL A 73 7.65 11.72 11.08
N ARG A 74 7.71 13.01 10.73
CA ARG A 74 6.63 13.68 9.97
C ARG A 74 6.32 13.00 8.64
N LYS A 75 7.31 12.40 8.00
CA LYS A 75 7.20 11.70 6.70
C LYS A 75 6.25 10.52 6.83
N ASP A 76 6.50 9.68 7.82
CA ASP A 76 5.80 8.42 8.02
C ASP A 76 4.40 8.67 8.57
N ILE A 77 4.22 9.63 9.48
CA ILE A 77 2.88 10.05 9.95
C ILE A 77 2.02 10.53 8.79
N ALA A 78 2.59 11.32 7.85
CA ALA A 78 1.88 11.78 6.67
C ALA A 78 1.56 10.62 5.71
N ALA A 79 2.51 9.72 5.47
CA ALA A 79 2.33 8.56 4.60
C ALA A 79 1.27 7.60 5.13
N VAL A 80 1.27 7.29 6.43
CA VAL A 80 0.21 6.51 7.08
C VAL A 80 -1.16 7.17 6.90
N LYS A 81 -1.25 8.50 7.06
CA LYS A 81 -2.49 9.25 6.82
C LYS A 81 -2.94 9.19 5.35
N VAL A 82 -2.01 9.15 4.40
CA VAL A 82 -2.32 9.00 2.97
C VAL A 82 -2.91 7.63 2.65
N LEU A 83 -2.38 6.56 3.27
CA LEU A 83 -2.78 5.18 2.96
C LEU A 83 -4.11 4.78 3.62
N MET A 84 -4.35 5.26 4.83
CA MET A 84 -5.48 4.86 5.67
C MET A 84 -6.86 4.86 4.97
N PRO A 85 -7.26 5.89 4.18
CA PRO A 85 -8.54 5.88 3.48
C PRO A 85 -8.66 4.75 2.46
N GLY A 86 -7.63 4.54 1.64
CA GLY A 86 -7.64 3.50 0.60
C GLY A 86 -7.75 2.10 1.20
N VAL A 87 -6.97 1.81 2.24
CA VAL A 87 -6.99 0.51 2.93
C VAL A 87 -8.39 0.18 3.46
N LEU A 88 -9.05 1.12 4.13
CA LEU A 88 -10.40 0.89 4.66
C LEU A 88 -11.41 0.72 3.53
N HIS A 89 -11.35 1.58 2.52
CA HIS A 89 -12.27 1.55 1.40
C HIS A 89 -12.19 0.23 0.65
N ASP A 90 -10.99 -0.19 0.24
CA ASP A 90 -10.83 -1.34 -0.64
C ASP A 90 -11.24 -2.65 0.06
N ILE A 91 -10.89 -2.81 1.34
CA ILE A 91 -11.25 -4.01 2.12
C ILE A 91 -12.76 -4.02 2.37
N ALA A 92 -13.37 -2.88 2.74
CA ALA A 92 -14.81 -2.79 2.94
C ALA A 92 -15.60 -3.04 1.65
N GLN A 93 -15.12 -2.55 0.52
CA GLN A 93 -15.76 -2.76 -0.79
C GLN A 93 -15.69 -4.24 -1.20
N ARG A 94 -14.55 -4.90 -1.03
CA ARG A 94 -14.42 -6.35 -1.28
C ARG A 94 -15.32 -7.17 -0.37
N ALA A 95 -15.39 -6.81 0.92
CA ALA A 95 -16.31 -7.44 1.85
C ALA A 95 -17.78 -7.25 1.44
N LEU A 96 -18.17 -6.04 1.04
CA LEU A 96 -19.49 -5.75 0.46
C LEU A 96 -19.79 -6.65 -0.73
N GLN A 97 -18.85 -6.78 -1.67
CA GLN A 97 -19.01 -7.60 -2.87
C GLN A 97 -19.24 -9.08 -2.53
N VAL A 98 -18.48 -9.65 -1.60
CA VAL A 98 -18.63 -11.05 -1.17
C VAL A 98 -19.97 -11.30 -0.47
N HIS A 99 -20.57 -10.27 0.14
CA HIS A 99 -21.90 -10.37 0.74
C HIS A 99 -23.04 -10.21 -0.27
N GLY A 100 -22.80 -9.67 -1.47
CA GLY A 100 -23.81 -9.45 -2.50
C GLY A 100 -24.90 -8.47 -2.05
N ALA A 101 -26.18 -8.78 -2.29
CA ALA A 101 -27.30 -7.93 -1.90
C ALA A 101 -27.32 -7.61 -0.39
N LEU A 102 -26.94 -8.56 0.46
CA LEU A 102 -26.79 -8.33 1.91
C LEU A 102 -25.73 -7.26 2.18
N GLY A 103 -24.61 -7.26 1.45
CA GLY A 103 -23.54 -6.29 1.61
C GLY A 103 -23.95 -4.86 1.24
N ALA A 104 -24.82 -4.72 0.24
CA ALA A 104 -25.35 -3.43 -0.19
C ALA A 104 -26.48 -2.91 0.72
N SER A 105 -27.03 -3.77 1.58
CA SER A 105 -28.09 -3.40 2.52
C SER A 105 -27.57 -2.59 3.71
N ASN A 106 -28.51 -2.14 4.53
CA ASN A 106 -28.30 -1.51 5.82
C ASN A 106 -28.08 -2.52 6.97
N GLU A 107 -28.11 -3.82 6.70
CA GLU A 107 -27.81 -4.88 7.68
C GLU A 107 -26.30 -5.08 7.88
N MET A 108 -25.48 -4.63 6.93
CA MET A 108 -24.01 -4.71 7.00
C MET A 108 -23.36 -3.33 7.11
N PRO A 109 -22.19 -3.20 7.78
CA PRO A 109 -21.58 -1.89 8.03
C PRO A 109 -20.76 -1.35 6.84
N PHE A 110 -20.64 -2.07 5.73
CA PHE A 110 -19.65 -1.77 4.69
C PHE A 110 -19.84 -0.40 4.02
N SER A 111 -21.08 -0.02 3.69
CA SER A 111 -21.36 1.31 3.13
C SER A 111 -20.95 2.44 4.09
N ARG A 112 -21.17 2.25 5.40
CA ARG A 112 -20.71 3.19 6.43
C ARG A 112 -19.19 3.21 6.55
N MET A 113 -18.53 2.07 6.43
CA MET A 113 -17.06 1.97 6.44
C MET A 113 -16.45 2.69 5.22
N MET A 114 -17.03 2.53 4.03
CA MET A 114 -16.60 3.22 2.82
C MET A 114 -16.81 4.74 2.92
N LEU A 115 -17.93 5.19 3.48
CA LEU A 115 -18.14 6.61 3.77
C LEU A 115 -17.13 7.13 4.80
N ALA A 116 -16.88 6.36 5.86
CA ALA A 116 -15.87 6.71 6.86
C ALA A 116 -14.47 6.82 6.24
N ALA A 117 -14.13 5.95 5.29
CA ALA A 117 -12.89 6.05 4.53
C ALA A 117 -12.79 7.38 3.77
N ALA A 118 -13.84 7.79 3.07
CA ALA A 118 -13.88 9.09 2.39
C ALA A 118 -13.72 10.26 3.38
N VAL A 119 -14.41 10.22 4.52
CA VAL A 119 -14.27 11.23 5.59
C VAL A 119 -12.84 11.28 6.11
N LEU A 120 -12.21 10.12 6.36
CA LEU A 120 -10.82 10.03 6.79
C LEU A 120 -9.84 10.57 5.73
N GLY A 121 -10.20 10.53 4.45
CA GLY A 121 -9.44 11.14 3.35
C GLY A 121 -9.44 12.66 3.38
N LEU A 122 -10.47 13.27 3.96
CA LEU A 122 -10.66 14.73 4.04
C LEU A 122 -10.24 15.31 5.39
N ALA A 123 -10.60 14.63 6.48
CA ALA A 123 -10.33 15.06 7.85
C ALA A 123 -8.83 15.11 8.18
N ASP A 124 -8.43 15.95 9.14
CA ASP A 124 -7.04 16.14 9.58
C ASP A 124 -6.05 16.52 8.44
N GLY A 125 -6.58 17.11 7.36
CA GLY A 125 -5.87 17.47 6.14
C GLY A 125 -6.18 16.49 5.00
N PRO A 126 -6.58 17.00 3.82
CA PRO A 126 -6.83 16.16 2.64
C PRO A 126 -5.63 15.31 2.26
N THR A 127 -5.90 14.14 1.69
CA THR A 127 -4.89 13.16 1.29
C THR A 127 -3.82 13.77 0.38
N GLU A 128 -4.22 14.66 -0.53
CA GLU A 128 -3.35 15.32 -1.51
C GLU A 128 -2.30 16.22 -0.83
N VAL A 129 -2.69 16.92 0.24
CA VAL A 129 -1.78 17.77 1.02
C VAL A 129 -0.71 16.93 1.71
N HIS A 130 -1.09 15.76 2.23
CA HIS A 130 -0.13 14.84 2.84
C HIS A 130 0.78 14.19 1.80
N LYS A 131 0.28 13.84 0.61
CA LYS A 131 1.11 13.35 -0.51
C LYS A 131 2.20 14.34 -0.90
N VAL A 132 1.89 15.63 -0.99
CA VAL A 132 2.89 16.69 -1.24
C VAL A 132 3.96 16.74 -0.13
N THR A 133 3.54 16.58 1.14
CA THR A 133 4.48 16.55 2.27
C THR A 133 5.43 15.35 2.19
N VAL A 134 4.89 14.16 1.94
CA VAL A 134 5.67 12.93 1.77
C VAL A 134 6.67 13.09 0.63
N ALA A 135 6.21 13.52 -0.55
CA ALA A 135 7.06 13.71 -1.72
C ALA A 135 8.21 14.67 -1.45
N ARG A 136 7.93 15.83 -0.84
CA ARG A 136 8.96 16.82 -0.46
C ARG A 136 9.99 16.26 0.51
N GLN A 137 9.58 15.43 1.46
CA GLN A 137 10.50 14.85 2.43
C GLN A 137 11.32 13.70 1.84
N VAL A 138 10.73 12.83 1.02
CA VAL A 138 11.46 11.79 0.28
C VAL A 138 12.52 12.40 -0.62
N LEU A 139 12.19 13.46 -1.38
CA LEU A 139 13.15 14.10 -2.28
C LEU A 139 14.32 14.79 -1.55
N ARG A 140 14.13 15.26 -0.30
CA ARG A 140 15.23 15.83 0.50
C ARG A 140 16.31 14.79 0.84
N ASP A 141 15.93 13.53 0.94
CA ASP A 141 16.84 12.42 1.24
C ASP A 141 17.59 11.93 -0.01
N HIS A 142 17.29 12.49 -1.20
CA HIS A 142 17.90 12.11 -2.47
C HIS A 142 18.73 13.25 -3.05
N ARG A 143 19.75 12.89 -3.83
CA ARG A 143 20.55 13.83 -4.61
C ARG A 143 20.39 13.51 -6.09
N PRO A 144 20.43 14.51 -6.98
CA PRO A 144 20.48 14.26 -8.41
C PRO A 144 21.75 13.48 -8.77
N SER A 145 21.69 12.71 -9.85
CA SER A 145 22.91 12.25 -10.54
C SER A 145 23.62 13.46 -11.17
N ASP A 146 24.91 13.32 -11.45
CA ASP A 146 25.71 14.33 -12.19
C ASP A 146 25.32 14.44 -13.68
N ASP A 147 24.25 13.77 -14.07
CA ASP A 147 23.77 13.60 -15.43
C ASP A 147 22.24 13.59 -15.44
N LEU A 148 21.65 13.85 -16.61
CA LEU A 148 20.20 13.82 -16.83
C LEU A 148 19.58 12.46 -16.49
N TRP A 149 20.35 11.39 -16.65
CA TRP A 149 19.88 10.02 -16.47
C TRP A 149 20.32 9.44 -15.12
N PRO A 150 19.48 8.59 -14.48
CA PRO A 150 19.89 7.89 -13.27
C PRO A 150 21.15 7.06 -13.48
N THR A 151 21.88 6.82 -12.39
CA THR A 151 23.15 6.04 -12.39
C THR A 151 23.03 4.62 -12.95
N ARG A 152 21.81 4.08 -13.01
CA ARG A 152 21.51 2.74 -13.56
C ARG A 152 21.00 2.76 -14.99
N HIS A 153 21.14 3.87 -15.72
CA HIS A 153 20.74 3.97 -17.12
C HIS A 153 21.57 3.03 -18.01
N ARG A 154 20.96 1.90 -18.39
CA ARG A 154 21.62 0.75 -19.02
C ARG A 154 22.43 1.10 -20.28
N PRO A 155 21.95 1.92 -21.23
CA PRO A 155 22.75 2.29 -22.40
C PRO A 155 24.08 2.96 -22.05
N LYS A 156 24.09 3.86 -21.05
CA LYS A 156 25.33 4.52 -20.60
C LYS A 156 26.27 3.56 -19.88
N LEU A 157 25.72 2.67 -19.05
CA LEU A 157 26.51 1.62 -18.41
C LEU A 157 27.14 0.67 -19.42
N LEU A 158 26.41 0.29 -20.48
CA LEU A 158 26.95 -0.53 -21.56
C LEU A 158 28.03 0.18 -22.36
N ALA A 159 27.86 1.46 -22.67
CA ALA A 159 28.88 2.26 -23.33
C ALA A 159 30.16 2.35 -22.48
N ALA A 160 30.02 2.69 -21.20
CA ALA A 160 31.15 2.74 -20.27
C ALA A 160 31.81 1.35 -20.08
N ALA A 161 31.03 0.27 -20.07
CA ALA A 161 31.58 -1.09 -19.99
C ALA A 161 32.35 -1.47 -21.25
N ARG A 162 31.83 -1.15 -22.45
CA ARG A 162 32.53 -1.39 -23.72
C ARG A 162 33.84 -0.63 -23.79
N GLU A 163 33.84 0.63 -23.37
CA GLU A 163 35.06 1.44 -23.31
C GLU A 163 36.06 0.85 -22.32
N LYS A 164 35.62 0.48 -21.12
CA LYS A 164 36.47 -0.14 -20.10
C LYS A 164 37.09 -1.47 -20.55
N TYR A 165 36.36 -2.27 -21.32
CA TYR A 165 36.80 -3.59 -21.77
C TYR A 165 37.22 -3.63 -23.24
N ALA A 166 37.49 -2.48 -23.86
CA ALA A 166 37.81 -2.39 -25.29
C ALA A 166 39.01 -3.26 -25.67
N GLU A 167 40.12 -3.15 -24.92
CA GLU A 167 41.34 -3.94 -25.17
C GLU A 167 41.09 -5.45 -25.04
N ALA A 168 40.35 -5.89 -24.02
CA ALA A 168 40.04 -7.29 -23.82
C ALA A 168 39.16 -7.87 -24.95
N LEU A 169 38.22 -7.06 -25.45
CA LEU A 169 37.37 -7.43 -26.59
C LEU A 169 38.18 -7.53 -27.89
N GLU A 170 39.14 -6.64 -28.11
CA GLU A 170 40.03 -6.71 -29.28
C GLU A 170 40.93 -7.96 -29.24
N HIS A 171 41.47 -8.32 -28.08
CA HIS A 171 42.25 -9.54 -27.88
C HIS A 171 41.43 -10.83 -28.10
N GLU A 172 40.15 -10.86 -27.75
CA GLU A 172 39.28 -12.01 -28.05
C GLU A 172 38.95 -12.12 -29.54
N VAL A 173 38.66 -11.01 -30.23
CA VAL A 173 38.35 -11.01 -31.67
C VAL A 173 39.56 -11.44 -32.52
N GLY A 174 40.78 -11.11 -32.08
CA GLY A 174 42.01 -11.51 -32.77
C GLY A 174 42.43 -12.98 -32.59
N ASN A 175 41.74 -13.74 -31.73
CA ASN A 175 42.01 -15.16 -31.46
C ASN A 175 41.06 -16.14 -32.18
N TRP A 176 40.21 -15.63 -33.08
CA TRP A 176 39.37 -16.43 -34.01
C TRP A 176 39.94 -16.39 -35.42
#